data_AF-A0A495SWH0-F1
#
_entry.id   AF-A0A495SWH0-F1
#
_cell.length_a   1.000
_cell.length_b   1.000
_cell.length_c   1.000
_cell.angle_alpha   90.00
_cell.angle_beta   90.00
_cell.angle_gamma   90.00
#
_symmetry.space_group_name_H-M   'P 1'
#
loop_
_entity.id
_entity.type
_entity.pdbx_description
1 polymer ?
#
loop_
_entity_poly.entity_id
_entity_poly.type
_entity_poly.pdbx_seq_one_letter_code
_entity_poly.pdbx_strand_id
1 'polypeptide(L)'
;MTVRAKELTPDQYAWLQRALAGFSRSPEQWISLLMSYGVPADRLTGNACACPMCGGTDRFTYDNKRGRGDWVCRQCNNGKPAAGDGLQLITRLNRIGLYRLMCELDGGIVPRPTRRVDAANPPKPKRKPDAKFISNRLTSMWDAAKPVCNDDLVMRYLAARVPGLSVAPSNALRLGMLEYWHDRKVIGSWPGILARFELPDGRLGTLHRTYLERSTPTKARIVSGDGEILDSKLNDLTLNPLGGGAVRLMEPVNGEIGVAEGLESAYGAYMESGVPMWYCLNIGLLRQFVVPEGLGIRVVHIFVDFDDINPKTGQSVGVAGGLELATRLRAEGFTVFVHRPRVRGTDFADQWCARSANRVAPAASTSMYHARSELVAAA
;
A
#
# COMPACT_ATOMS: atom_id res chain seq x y z
N MET A 1 -37.45 -17.63 21.95
CA MET A 1 -36.66 -18.73 22.55
C MET A 1 -35.19 -18.53 22.18
N THR A 2 -34.39 -18.12 23.15
CA THR A 2 -32.95 -17.82 23.04
C THR A 2 -32.15 -19.12 22.98
N VAL A 3 -31.72 -19.51 21.78
CA VAL A 3 -30.82 -20.66 21.59
C VAL A 3 -29.43 -20.21 22.06
N ARG A 4 -29.09 -20.50 23.32
CA ARG A 4 -27.71 -20.35 23.81
C ARG A 4 -26.81 -21.28 22.98
N ALA A 5 -25.79 -20.74 22.34
CA ALA A 5 -24.67 -21.55 21.91
C ALA A 5 -24.13 -22.27 23.15
N LYS A 6 -24.12 -23.60 23.18
CA LYS A 6 -23.50 -24.33 24.29
C LYS A 6 -22.03 -23.94 24.35
N GLU A 7 -21.61 -23.32 25.45
CA GLU A 7 -20.21 -23.02 25.72
C GLU A 7 -19.44 -24.34 25.83
N LEU A 8 -18.21 -24.35 25.31
CA LEU A 8 -17.32 -25.52 25.39
C LEU A 8 -16.87 -25.72 26.84
N THR A 9 -16.72 -26.98 27.26
CA THR A 9 -16.08 -27.26 28.54
C THR A 9 -14.58 -26.90 28.48
N PRO A 10 -13.91 -26.65 29.62
CA PRO A 10 -12.48 -26.37 29.65
C PRO A 10 -11.62 -27.41 28.90
N ASP A 11 -11.97 -28.70 29.04
CA ASP A 11 -11.27 -29.79 28.36
C ASP A 11 -11.47 -29.76 26.84
N GLN A 12 -12.70 -29.49 26.39
CA GLN A 12 -13.02 -29.33 24.97
C GLN A 12 -12.28 -28.14 24.36
N TYR A 13 -12.20 -27.03 25.09
CA TYR A 13 -11.45 -25.86 24.67
C TYR A 13 -9.95 -26.17 24.59
N ALA A 14 -9.38 -26.80 25.62
CA ALA A 14 -7.96 -27.18 25.64
C ALA A 14 -7.60 -28.15 24.51
N TRP A 15 -8.46 -29.14 24.24
CA TRP A 15 -8.32 -30.03 23.08
C TRP A 15 -8.37 -29.26 21.77
N LEU A 16 -9.34 -28.35 21.60
CA LEU A 16 -9.50 -27.57 20.38
C LEU A 16 -8.27 -26.71 20.08
N GLN A 17 -7.69 -26.08 21.10
CA GLN A 17 -6.45 -25.30 20.93
C GLN A 17 -5.28 -26.16 20.46
N ARG A 18 -5.09 -27.36 21.03
CA ARG A 18 -4.06 -28.30 20.57
C ARG A 18 -4.30 -28.78 19.14
N ALA A 19 -5.55 -29.13 18.82
CA ALA A 19 -5.92 -29.57 17.49
C ALA A 19 -5.67 -28.48 16.44
N LEU A 20 -6.05 -27.23 16.72
CA LEU A 20 -5.79 -26.09 15.83
C LEU A 20 -4.29 -25.80 15.67
N ALA A 21 -3.49 -25.90 16.74
CA ALA A 21 -2.05 -25.68 16.67
C ALA A 21 -1.33 -26.72 15.78
N GLY A 22 -1.80 -27.97 15.76
CA GLY A 22 -1.30 -29.02 14.88
C GLY A 22 -1.92 -29.03 13.48
N PHE A 23 -2.95 -28.24 13.23
CA PHE A 23 -3.69 -28.29 11.97
C PHE A 23 -2.96 -27.53 10.86
N SER A 24 -2.34 -28.29 9.96
CA SER A 24 -1.74 -27.77 8.74
C SER A 24 -2.17 -28.57 7.52
N ARG A 25 -2.25 -27.89 6.38
CA ARG A 25 -2.64 -28.48 5.09
C ARG A 25 -1.82 -27.84 3.97
N SER A 26 -1.43 -28.63 2.98
CA SER A 26 -0.89 -28.10 1.72
C SER A 26 -1.97 -27.30 0.97
N PRO A 27 -1.61 -26.44 0.01
CA PRO A 27 -2.58 -25.75 -0.83
C PRO A 27 -3.57 -26.70 -1.55
N GLU A 28 -3.10 -27.85 -2.03
CA GLU A 28 -3.93 -28.87 -2.68
C GLU A 28 -4.89 -29.56 -1.71
N GLN A 29 -4.40 -29.84 -0.48
CA GLN A 29 -5.24 -30.40 0.59
C GLN A 29 -6.32 -29.41 1.04
N TRP A 30 -6.01 -28.11 1.08
CA TRP A 30 -7.00 -27.06 1.35
C TRP A 30 -8.10 -27.04 0.30
N ILE A 31 -7.75 -27.05 -0.99
CA ILE A 31 -8.75 -27.03 -2.07
C ILE A 31 -9.65 -28.27 -1.98
N SER A 32 -9.04 -29.45 -1.81
CA SER A 32 -9.79 -30.71 -1.64
C SER A 32 -10.75 -30.65 -0.44
N LEU A 33 -10.28 -30.14 0.69
CA LEU A 33 -11.08 -30.00 1.91
C LEU A 33 -12.23 -28.99 1.75
N LEU A 34 -11.98 -27.84 1.13
CA LEU A 34 -13.02 -26.83 0.89
C LEU A 34 -14.09 -27.37 -0.06
N MET A 35 -13.69 -28.12 -1.08
CA MET A 35 -14.63 -28.80 -1.99
C MET A 35 -15.45 -29.88 -1.29
N SER A 36 -14.85 -30.67 -0.39
CA SER A 36 -15.59 -31.70 0.36
C SER A 36 -16.67 -31.11 1.26
N TYR A 37 -16.51 -29.85 1.68
CA TYR A 37 -17.49 -29.07 2.45
C TYR A 37 -18.37 -28.15 1.60
N GLY A 38 -18.40 -28.37 0.28
CA GLY A 38 -19.37 -27.75 -0.63
C GLY A 38 -18.95 -26.42 -1.25
N VAL A 39 -17.69 -26.00 -1.12
CA VAL A 39 -17.19 -24.82 -1.86
C VAL A 39 -17.00 -25.20 -3.34
N PRO A 40 -17.63 -24.51 -4.30
CA PRO A 40 -17.48 -24.85 -5.70
C PRO A 40 -16.06 -24.62 -6.22
N ALA A 41 -15.59 -25.51 -7.09
CA ALA A 41 -14.22 -25.51 -7.65
C ALA A 41 -13.87 -24.19 -8.37
N ASP A 42 -14.83 -23.62 -9.10
CA ASP A 42 -14.67 -22.35 -9.82
C ASP A 42 -14.41 -21.15 -8.88
N ARG A 43 -14.70 -21.27 -7.58
CA ARG A 43 -14.44 -20.25 -6.55
C ARG A 43 -13.07 -20.36 -5.90
N LEU A 44 -12.37 -21.46 -6.13
CA LEU A 44 -11.06 -21.76 -5.53
C LEU A 44 -9.89 -21.52 -6.50
N THR A 45 -10.13 -20.76 -7.57
CA THR A 45 -9.14 -20.44 -8.62
C THR A 45 -8.18 -19.30 -8.23
N GLY A 46 -8.53 -18.53 -7.21
CA GLY A 46 -7.82 -17.32 -6.80
C GLY A 46 -8.01 -16.11 -7.73
N ASN A 47 -9.02 -16.16 -8.58
CA ASN A 47 -9.60 -14.99 -9.22
C ASN A 47 -10.80 -14.47 -8.43
N ALA A 48 -11.09 -13.19 -8.61
CA ALA A 48 -12.27 -12.56 -8.06
C ALA A 48 -13.54 -13.20 -8.69
N CYS A 49 -14.49 -13.63 -7.86
CA CYS A 49 -15.68 -14.36 -8.31
C CYS A 49 -16.87 -14.19 -7.33
N ALA A 50 -18.02 -14.78 -7.66
CA ALA A 50 -19.18 -14.81 -6.77
C ALA A 50 -18.83 -15.46 -5.42
N CYS A 51 -19.34 -14.91 -4.32
CA CYS A 51 -19.10 -15.47 -3.00
C CYS A 51 -19.97 -16.72 -2.78
N PRO A 52 -19.39 -17.86 -2.34
CA PRO A 52 -20.19 -19.05 -2.01
C PRO A 52 -21.11 -18.83 -0.80
N MET A 53 -20.87 -17.81 0.01
CA MET A 53 -21.67 -17.48 1.20
C MET A 53 -22.76 -16.43 0.94
N CYS A 54 -22.44 -15.35 0.22
CA CYS A 54 -23.35 -14.20 0.02
C CYS A 54 -23.67 -13.85 -1.44
N GLY A 55 -23.20 -14.64 -2.42
CA GLY A 55 -23.44 -14.41 -3.84
C GLY A 55 -22.63 -13.25 -4.44
N GLY A 56 -23.23 -12.53 -5.39
CA GLY A 56 -22.56 -11.51 -6.21
C GLY A 56 -21.84 -12.08 -7.43
N THR A 57 -20.94 -11.30 -8.04
CA THR A 57 -20.25 -11.68 -9.29
C THR A 57 -18.73 -11.78 -9.14
N ASP A 58 -18.10 -10.91 -8.36
CA ASP A 58 -16.65 -10.70 -8.34
C ASP A 58 -16.07 -10.46 -6.92
N ARG A 59 -16.88 -10.54 -5.87
CA ARG A 59 -16.53 -10.02 -4.53
C ARG A 59 -15.67 -10.94 -3.68
N PHE A 60 -15.55 -12.23 -4.03
CA PHE A 60 -14.84 -13.25 -3.28
C PHE A 60 -13.56 -13.68 -3.99
N THR A 61 -12.49 -13.82 -3.23
CA THR A 61 -11.19 -14.33 -3.70
C THR A 61 -10.65 -15.31 -2.68
N TYR A 62 -10.36 -16.55 -3.12
CA TYR A 62 -9.57 -17.53 -2.37
C TYR A 62 -8.09 -17.35 -2.72
N ASP A 63 -7.30 -16.77 -1.83
CA ASP A 63 -5.90 -16.43 -2.15
C ASP A 63 -4.87 -17.30 -1.45
N ASN A 64 -5.27 -18.01 -0.39
CA ASN A 64 -4.41 -18.86 0.43
C ASN A 64 -3.05 -18.22 0.77
N LYS A 65 -3.01 -16.88 0.93
CA LYS A 65 -1.74 -16.13 1.00
C LYS A 65 -0.88 -16.52 2.18
N ARG A 66 -1.49 -16.96 3.28
CA ARG A 66 -0.85 -17.36 4.54
C ARG A 66 -0.81 -18.88 4.73
N GLY A 67 -1.22 -19.66 3.71
CA GLY A 67 -1.21 -21.12 3.76
C GLY A 67 -2.31 -21.75 4.62
N ARG A 68 -3.32 -20.97 5.04
CA ARG A 68 -4.41 -21.44 5.92
C ARG A 68 -5.75 -21.60 5.20
N GLY A 69 -5.74 -21.63 3.87
CA GLY A 69 -6.95 -21.59 3.06
C GLY A 69 -7.59 -20.21 3.04
N ASP A 70 -6.78 -19.15 3.10
CA ASP A 70 -7.23 -17.77 3.26
C ASP A 70 -8.15 -17.30 2.12
N TRP A 71 -9.16 -16.51 2.51
CA TRP A 71 -10.12 -15.91 1.59
C TRP A 71 -10.49 -14.49 2.04
N VAL A 72 -10.94 -13.70 1.08
CA VAL A 72 -11.51 -12.37 1.30
C VAL A 72 -12.81 -12.25 0.53
N CYS A 73 -13.84 -11.68 1.16
CA CYS A 73 -15.05 -11.21 0.50
C CYS A 73 -15.28 -9.74 0.81
N ARG A 74 -15.54 -8.91 -0.19
CA ARG A 74 -15.74 -7.47 -0.01
C ARG A 74 -17.07 -7.09 0.67
N GLN A 75 -18.03 -8.02 0.83
CA GLN A 75 -19.39 -7.70 1.35
C GLN A 75 -19.98 -8.68 2.39
N CYS A 76 -19.28 -9.75 2.77
CA CYS A 76 -19.82 -10.79 3.66
C CYS A 76 -20.14 -10.34 5.10
N ASN A 77 -19.73 -9.14 5.52
CA ASN A 77 -19.96 -8.62 6.86
C ASN A 77 -20.99 -7.48 6.84
N ASN A 78 -22.26 -7.80 6.52
CA ASN A 78 -23.34 -6.81 6.34
C ASN A 78 -22.96 -5.68 5.37
N GLY A 79 -22.47 -6.05 4.18
CA GLY A 79 -22.00 -5.08 3.19
C GLY A 79 -20.58 -4.56 3.42
N LYS A 80 -19.87 -5.03 4.45
CA LYS A 80 -18.45 -4.72 4.70
C LYS A 80 -17.53 -5.88 4.29
N PRO A 81 -16.23 -5.63 4.06
CA PRO A 81 -15.25 -6.68 3.85
C PRO A 81 -15.18 -7.65 5.03
N ALA A 82 -15.04 -8.92 4.70
CA ALA A 82 -14.74 -10.01 5.62
C ALA A 82 -13.56 -10.80 5.05
N ALA A 83 -12.67 -11.28 5.90
CA ALA A 83 -11.59 -12.17 5.54
C ALA A 83 -11.49 -13.27 6.58
N GLY A 84 -10.93 -14.41 6.19
CA GLY A 84 -10.84 -15.58 7.05
C GLY A 84 -9.93 -16.65 6.51
N ASP A 85 -9.74 -17.71 7.29
CA ASP A 85 -9.08 -18.94 6.87
C ASP A 85 -10.09 -19.98 6.34
N GLY A 86 -9.58 -21.11 5.87
CA GLY A 86 -10.38 -22.18 5.29
C GLY A 86 -11.35 -22.82 6.28
N LEU A 87 -10.98 -22.94 7.57
CA LEU A 87 -11.89 -23.43 8.60
C LEU A 87 -13.04 -22.44 8.84
N GLN A 88 -12.73 -21.14 8.85
CA GLN A 88 -13.74 -20.10 8.96
C GLN A 88 -14.66 -20.08 7.74
N LEU A 89 -14.14 -20.39 6.54
CA LEU A 89 -14.96 -20.52 5.34
C LEU A 89 -15.97 -21.68 5.48
N ILE A 90 -15.49 -22.85 5.91
CA ILE A 90 -16.31 -24.05 6.10
C ILE A 90 -17.40 -23.82 7.15
N THR A 91 -17.01 -23.30 8.32
CA THR A 91 -17.93 -23.03 9.43
C THR A 91 -19.02 -22.03 9.03
N ARG A 92 -18.67 -20.97 8.30
CA ARG A 92 -19.65 -19.99 7.81
C ARG A 92 -20.56 -20.54 6.73
N LEU A 93 -20.01 -21.27 5.75
CA LEU A 93 -20.79 -21.83 4.65
C LEU A 93 -21.79 -22.87 5.15
N ASN A 94 -21.36 -23.75 6.06
CA ASN A 94 -22.15 -24.88 6.54
C ASN A 94 -22.91 -24.59 7.85
N ARG A 95 -22.70 -23.42 8.46
CA ARG A 95 -23.25 -23.05 9.78
C ARG A 95 -22.92 -24.07 10.87
N ILE A 96 -21.71 -24.63 10.81
CA ILE A 96 -21.18 -25.56 11.82
C ILE A 96 -20.18 -24.84 12.73
N GLY A 97 -20.17 -25.18 14.02
CA GLY A 97 -19.21 -24.64 14.97
C GLY A 97 -17.80 -25.20 14.76
N LEU A 98 -16.77 -24.41 15.07
CA LEU A 98 -15.37 -24.78 14.87
C LEU A 98 -14.97 -26.06 15.60
N TYR A 99 -15.41 -26.23 16.86
CA TYR A 99 -15.15 -27.45 17.63
C TYR A 99 -15.68 -28.70 16.91
N ARG A 100 -16.94 -28.65 16.45
CA ARG A 100 -17.56 -29.76 15.71
C ARG A 100 -16.80 -30.07 14.41
N LEU A 101 -16.47 -29.03 13.64
CA LEU A 101 -15.67 -29.20 12.43
C LEU A 101 -14.34 -29.89 12.75
N MET A 102 -13.63 -29.46 13.79
CA MET A 102 -12.35 -30.08 14.15
C MET A 102 -12.52 -31.53 14.58
N CYS A 103 -13.58 -31.90 15.31
CA CYS A 103 -13.87 -33.30 15.62
C CYS A 103 -14.14 -34.12 14.35
N GLU A 104 -14.85 -33.55 13.36
CA GLU A 104 -15.08 -34.21 12.07
C GLU A 104 -13.76 -34.44 11.32
N LEU A 105 -12.85 -33.45 11.34
CA LEU A 105 -11.54 -33.55 10.69
C LEU A 105 -10.55 -34.48 11.40
N ASP A 106 -10.73 -34.71 12.69
CA ASP A 106 -9.94 -35.64 13.52
C ASP A 106 -10.47 -37.09 13.47
N GLY A 107 -11.40 -37.39 12.56
CA GLY A 107 -11.92 -38.75 12.31
C GLY A 107 -13.34 -39.03 12.82
N GLY A 108 -14.10 -37.99 13.22
CA GLY A 108 -15.50 -38.11 13.61
C GLY A 108 -16.47 -38.44 12.45
N ILE A 109 -17.69 -38.90 12.79
CA ILE A 109 -18.74 -39.24 11.81
C ILE A 109 -19.14 -38.00 11.00
N VAL A 110 -18.94 -38.06 9.68
CA VAL A 110 -19.23 -36.98 8.73
C VAL A 110 -20.73 -36.93 8.40
N PRO A 111 -21.47 -35.85 8.69
CA PRO A 111 -22.76 -35.62 8.05
C PRO A 111 -22.49 -35.30 6.57
N ARG A 112 -22.99 -36.16 5.67
CA ARG A 112 -22.87 -35.95 4.22
C ARG A 112 -23.43 -34.56 3.87
N PRO A 113 -22.72 -33.71 3.10
CA PRO A 113 -23.23 -32.40 2.73
C PRO A 113 -24.57 -32.53 2.01
N THR A 114 -25.56 -31.74 2.41
CA THR A 114 -26.91 -31.72 1.83
C THR A 114 -26.92 -31.20 0.39
N ARG A 115 -25.81 -30.62 -0.07
CA ARG A 115 -25.64 -30.09 -1.41
C ARG A 115 -24.48 -30.79 -2.09
N ARG A 116 -24.80 -31.76 -2.95
CA ARG A 116 -23.82 -32.32 -3.90
C ARG A 116 -23.38 -31.20 -4.82
N VAL A 117 -22.10 -30.85 -4.76
CA VAL A 117 -21.46 -30.09 -5.83
C VAL A 117 -21.01 -31.12 -6.86
N ASP A 118 -21.29 -30.88 -8.13
CA ASP A 118 -20.87 -31.78 -9.21
C ASP A 118 -19.36 -32.03 -9.14
N ALA A 119 -18.95 -33.25 -9.53
CA ALA A 119 -17.56 -33.70 -9.51
C ALA A 119 -16.72 -32.93 -10.53
N ALA A 120 -16.42 -31.67 -10.23
CA ALA A 120 -15.48 -30.85 -10.96
C ALA A 120 -14.06 -31.19 -10.50
N ASN A 121 -13.11 -31.23 -11.42
CA ASN A 121 -11.70 -31.41 -11.09
C ASN A 121 -11.22 -30.25 -10.19
N PRO A 122 -10.47 -30.53 -9.10
CA PRO A 122 -9.97 -29.48 -8.23
C PRO A 122 -9.04 -28.54 -9.01
N PRO A 123 -9.20 -27.20 -8.87
CA PRO A 123 -8.30 -26.26 -9.52
C PRO A 123 -6.89 -26.41 -8.95
N LYS A 124 -5.89 -26.16 -9.79
CA LYS A 124 -4.50 -26.08 -9.31
C LYS A 124 -4.35 -24.83 -8.43
N PRO A 125 -3.69 -24.94 -7.25
CA PRO A 125 -3.43 -23.76 -6.43
C PRO A 125 -2.66 -22.69 -7.19
N LYS A 126 -3.02 -21.43 -6.96
CA LYS A 126 -2.28 -20.29 -7.50
C LYS A 126 -0.92 -20.24 -6.82
N ARG A 127 0.15 -20.62 -7.54
CA ARG A 127 1.52 -20.56 -7.02
C ARG A 127 2.01 -19.11 -7.01
N LYS A 128 2.67 -18.71 -5.93
CA LYS A 128 3.41 -17.45 -5.90
C LYS A 128 4.56 -17.55 -6.91
N PRO A 129 4.84 -16.49 -7.71
CA PRO A 129 6.01 -16.47 -8.56
C PRO A 129 7.28 -16.70 -7.73
N ASP A 130 8.26 -17.39 -8.32
CA ASP A 130 9.53 -17.64 -7.68
C ASP A 130 10.30 -16.34 -7.37
N ALA A 131 11.00 -16.29 -6.23
CA ALA A 131 11.68 -15.08 -5.77
C ALA A 131 12.80 -14.64 -6.72
N LYS A 132 13.51 -15.58 -7.37
CA LYS A 132 14.55 -15.27 -8.36
C LYS A 132 13.93 -14.65 -9.61
N PHE A 133 12.79 -15.16 -10.06
CA PHE A 133 12.04 -14.55 -11.16
C PHE A 133 11.62 -13.10 -10.82
N ILE A 134 11.06 -12.87 -9.63
CA ILE A 134 10.65 -11.54 -9.19
C ILE A 134 11.87 -10.60 -9.15
N SER A 135 12.97 -11.05 -8.54
CA SER A 135 14.22 -10.27 -8.44
C SER A 135 14.73 -9.88 -9.83
N ASN A 136 14.87 -10.85 -10.75
CA ASN A 136 15.36 -10.59 -12.10
C ASN A 136 14.46 -9.59 -12.86
N ARG A 137 13.13 -9.71 -12.72
CA ARG A 137 12.18 -8.77 -13.33
C ARG A 137 12.37 -7.35 -12.79
N LEU A 138 12.41 -7.19 -11.46
CA LEU A 138 12.55 -5.87 -10.85
C LEU A 138 13.90 -5.23 -11.20
N THR A 139 15.00 -5.99 -11.12
CA THR A 139 16.32 -5.52 -11.53
C THR A 139 16.35 -5.11 -12.99
N SER A 140 15.84 -5.94 -13.90
CA SER A 140 15.80 -5.61 -15.34
C SER A 140 15.00 -4.34 -15.62
N MET A 141 13.85 -4.17 -14.95
CA MET A 141 13.02 -2.97 -15.12
C MET A 141 13.72 -1.72 -14.57
N TRP A 142 14.41 -1.84 -13.44
CA TRP A 142 15.20 -0.75 -12.86
C TRP A 142 16.36 -0.34 -13.76
N ASP A 143 17.13 -1.31 -14.25
CA ASP A 143 18.33 -1.09 -15.06
C ASP A 143 18.02 -0.53 -16.44
N ALA A 144 16.87 -0.90 -17.02
CA ALA A 144 16.38 -0.34 -18.28
C ALA A 144 15.88 1.11 -18.15
N ALA A 145 15.55 1.56 -16.94
CA ALA A 145 15.08 2.92 -16.69
C ALA A 145 16.25 3.89 -16.49
N LYS A 146 16.02 5.15 -16.86
CA LYS A 146 17.03 6.20 -16.78
C LYS A 146 17.01 6.86 -15.41
N PRO A 147 18.17 7.19 -14.80
CA PRO A 147 18.21 8.12 -13.67
C PRO A 147 17.42 9.39 -13.99
N VAL A 148 16.69 9.89 -13.00
CA VAL A 148 15.99 11.18 -13.15
C VAL A 148 17.03 12.28 -13.37
N CYS A 149 16.79 13.15 -14.33
CA CYS A 149 17.61 14.33 -14.57
C CYS A 149 16.79 15.61 -14.51
N ASN A 150 17.47 16.74 -14.32
CA ASN A 150 16.83 18.04 -14.36
C ASN A 150 16.07 18.21 -15.68
N ASP A 151 14.87 18.78 -15.60
CA ASP A 151 13.95 19.06 -16.71
C ASP A 151 13.35 17.84 -17.45
N ASP A 152 13.60 16.62 -16.99
CA ASP A 152 12.89 15.45 -17.54
C ASP A 152 11.39 15.47 -17.20
N LEU A 153 10.64 14.49 -17.70
CA LEU A 153 9.20 14.42 -17.44
C LEU A 153 8.88 14.25 -15.93
N VAL A 154 9.73 13.56 -15.17
CA VAL A 154 9.54 13.35 -13.73
C VAL A 154 9.73 14.67 -12.99
N MET A 155 10.80 15.40 -13.28
CA MET A 155 11.06 16.69 -12.63
C MET A 155 10.02 17.74 -13.04
N ARG A 156 9.55 17.75 -14.30
CA ARG A 156 8.44 18.61 -14.72
C ARG A 156 7.13 18.24 -14.02
N TYR A 157 6.84 16.95 -13.86
CA TYR A 157 5.71 16.48 -13.06
C TYR A 157 5.79 16.95 -11.60
N LEU A 158 6.94 16.75 -10.95
CA LEU A 158 7.15 17.14 -9.57
C LEU A 158 7.07 18.66 -9.39
N ALA A 159 7.65 19.45 -10.30
CA ALA A 159 7.57 20.91 -10.27
C ALA A 159 6.14 21.44 -10.47
N ALA A 160 5.33 20.75 -11.30
CA ALA A 160 3.90 21.09 -11.44
C ALA A 160 3.09 20.76 -10.18
N ARG A 161 3.46 19.70 -9.44
CA ARG A 161 2.80 19.29 -8.19
C ARG A 161 3.33 20.01 -6.95
N VAL A 162 4.56 20.48 -6.98
CA VAL A 162 5.26 21.16 -5.89
C VAL A 162 6.00 22.35 -6.50
N PRO A 163 5.33 23.51 -6.67
CA PRO A 163 5.90 24.68 -7.33
C PRO A 163 7.21 25.15 -6.68
N GLY A 164 8.22 25.44 -7.49
CA GLY A 164 9.53 25.88 -7.01
C GLY A 164 10.36 24.78 -6.34
N LEU A 165 10.00 23.50 -6.50
CA LEU A 165 10.82 22.38 -6.03
C LEU A 165 12.22 22.46 -6.63
N SER A 166 13.21 22.68 -5.78
CA SER A 166 14.62 22.77 -6.13
C SER A 166 15.41 21.77 -5.29
N VAL A 167 15.43 20.52 -5.75
CA VAL A 167 16.16 19.42 -5.11
C VAL A 167 16.99 18.69 -6.16
N ALA A 168 18.12 18.13 -5.75
CA ALA A 168 18.83 17.20 -6.61
C ALA A 168 17.93 15.99 -6.94
N PRO A 169 17.97 15.47 -8.18
CA PRO A 169 17.28 14.24 -8.53
C PRO A 169 17.65 13.11 -7.57
N SER A 170 16.63 12.41 -7.05
CA SER A 170 16.84 11.32 -6.10
C SER A 170 17.30 10.05 -6.81
N ASN A 171 18.32 9.39 -6.26
CA ASN A 171 18.77 8.07 -6.70
C ASN A 171 17.70 6.97 -6.49
N ALA A 172 16.70 7.22 -5.64
CA ALA A 172 15.57 6.31 -5.42
C ALA A 172 14.53 6.37 -6.54
N LEU A 173 14.65 7.30 -7.49
CA LEU A 173 13.72 7.49 -8.60
C LEU A 173 14.40 7.30 -9.96
N ARG A 174 13.67 6.68 -10.90
CA ARG A 174 14.06 6.56 -12.31
C ARG A 174 12.88 6.84 -13.23
N LEU A 175 13.16 7.32 -14.44
CA LEU A 175 12.21 7.50 -15.53
C LEU A 175 12.28 6.30 -16.50
N GLY A 176 11.18 5.57 -16.64
CA GLY A 176 11.06 4.44 -17.56
C GLY A 176 9.83 4.52 -18.45
N MET A 177 9.81 3.73 -19.52
CA MET A 177 8.60 3.47 -20.32
C MET A 177 7.98 2.16 -19.80
N LEU A 178 6.84 2.26 -19.13
CA LEU A 178 6.27 1.21 -18.30
C LEU A 178 5.05 0.58 -18.96
N GLU A 179 5.03 -0.74 -19.09
CA GLU A 179 3.84 -1.48 -19.51
C GLU A 179 2.77 -1.46 -18.41
N TYR A 180 1.53 -1.17 -18.81
CA TYR A 180 0.38 -1.32 -17.93
C TYR A 180 -0.30 -2.65 -18.19
N TRP A 181 -0.31 -3.49 -17.15
CA TRP A 181 -0.95 -4.79 -17.17
C TRP A 181 -2.31 -4.70 -16.47
N HIS A 182 -3.37 -5.08 -17.18
CA HIS A 182 -4.72 -5.19 -16.67
C HIS A 182 -5.34 -6.49 -17.20
N ASP A 183 -6.01 -7.26 -16.33
CA ASP A 183 -6.57 -8.56 -16.68
C ASP A 183 -5.63 -9.51 -17.45
N ARG A 184 -4.36 -9.54 -16.99
CA ARG A 184 -3.27 -10.38 -17.53
C ARG A 184 -2.91 -10.04 -18.98
N LYS A 185 -3.30 -8.88 -19.48
CA LYS A 185 -2.92 -8.34 -20.78
C LYS A 185 -2.23 -7.00 -20.62
N VAL A 186 -1.26 -6.71 -21.48
CA VAL A 186 -0.73 -5.36 -21.62
C VAL A 186 -1.75 -4.54 -22.38
N ILE A 187 -2.22 -3.45 -21.78
CA ILE A 187 -3.20 -2.55 -22.42
C ILE A 187 -2.55 -1.28 -22.98
N GLY A 188 -1.27 -1.06 -22.70
CA GLY A 188 -0.49 0.04 -23.24
C GLY A 188 0.82 0.25 -22.50
N SER A 189 1.50 1.34 -22.86
CA SER A 189 2.74 1.75 -22.23
C SER A 189 2.80 3.27 -22.06
N TRP A 190 3.26 3.71 -20.90
CA TRP A 190 3.35 5.12 -20.52
C TRP A 190 4.72 5.43 -19.93
N PRO A 191 5.24 6.65 -20.12
CA PRO A 191 6.36 7.08 -19.31
C PRO A 191 5.93 7.07 -17.83
N GLY A 192 6.85 6.76 -16.92
CA GLY A 192 6.51 6.67 -15.52
C GLY A 192 7.71 6.75 -14.59
N ILE A 193 7.41 7.10 -13.35
CA ILE A 193 8.35 7.12 -12.24
C ILE A 193 8.44 5.69 -11.71
N LEU A 194 9.64 5.12 -11.75
CA LEU A 194 10.01 3.96 -10.95
C LEU A 194 10.62 4.45 -9.64
N ALA A 195 10.02 4.07 -8.53
CA ALA A 195 10.52 4.38 -7.21
C ALA A 195 10.94 3.09 -6.49
N ARG A 196 12.17 3.09 -5.99
CA ARG A 196 12.75 1.94 -5.29
C ARG A 196 12.28 1.93 -3.83
N PHE A 197 11.45 0.94 -3.49
CA PHE A 197 10.97 0.76 -2.11
C PHE A 197 11.85 -0.25 -1.40
N GLU A 198 12.53 0.20 -0.35
CA GLU A 198 13.52 -0.58 0.38
C GLU A 198 13.06 -0.88 1.81
N LEU A 199 13.41 -2.07 2.27
CA LEU A 199 13.21 -2.48 3.66
C LEU A 199 14.26 -1.82 4.57
N PRO A 200 14.11 -1.90 5.92
CA PRO A 200 15.07 -1.30 6.84
C PRO A 200 16.50 -1.77 6.60
N ASP A 201 16.68 -3.05 6.29
CA ASP A 201 17.96 -3.68 5.97
C ASP A 201 18.52 -3.35 4.56
N GLY A 202 17.85 -2.48 3.80
CA GLY A 202 18.26 -2.07 2.45
C GLY A 202 17.88 -3.04 1.34
N ARG A 203 17.27 -4.20 1.65
CA ARG A 203 16.78 -5.11 0.60
C ARG A 203 15.61 -4.48 -0.15
N LEU A 204 15.53 -4.80 -1.44
CA LEU A 204 14.44 -4.35 -2.30
C LEU A 204 13.13 -5.04 -1.91
N GLY A 205 12.09 -4.26 -1.59
CA GLY A 205 10.74 -4.75 -1.39
C GLY A 205 9.98 -4.87 -2.72
N THR A 206 9.89 -3.78 -3.46
CA THR A 206 9.24 -3.69 -4.78
C THR A 206 9.69 -2.43 -5.52
N LEU A 207 9.24 -2.28 -6.77
CA LEU A 207 9.28 -1.01 -7.49
C LEU A 207 7.87 -0.43 -7.52
N HIS A 208 7.70 0.75 -6.91
CA HIS A 208 6.46 1.51 -7.03
C HIS A 208 6.47 2.28 -8.34
N ARG A 209 5.37 2.20 -9.09
CA ARG A 209 5.25 2.75 -10.43
C ARG A 209 4.18 3.83 -10.43
N THR A 210 4.54 5.05 -10.82
CA THR A 210 3.59 6.13 -11.08
C THR A 210 3.61 6.42 -12.57
N TYR A 211 2.53 6.09 -13.27
CA TYR A 211 2.40 6.36 -14.70
C TYR A 211 2.08 7.84 -14.93
N LEU A 212 2.77 8.44 -15.88
CA LEU A 212 2.66 9.86 -16.22
C LEU A 212 2.06 10.02 -17.60
N GLU A 213 1.34 11.13 -17.79
CA GLU A 213 0.85 11.53 -19.10
C GLU A 213 2.02 11.99 -19.98
N ARG A 214 1.94 11.74 -21.30
CA ARG A 214 3.04 12.07 -22.23
C ARG A 214 3.13 13.56 -22.52
N SER A 215 1.98 14.22 -22.62
CA SER A 215 1.87 15.62 -23.05
C SER A 215 1.76 16.61 -21.90
N THR A 216 1.19 16.18 -20.77
CA THR A 216 0.98 17.04 -19.59
C THR A 216 1.74 16.50 -18.37
N PRO A 217 2.24 17.39 -17.49
CA PRO A 217 2.92 16.99 -16.26
C PRO A 217 1.90 16.53 -15.20
N THR A 218 1.13 15.48 -15.53
CA THR A 218 0.09 14.89 -14.69
C THR A 218 0.27 13.39 -14.62
N LYS A 219 -0.38 12.75 -13.64
CA LYS A 219 -0.55 11.30 -13.64
C LYS A 219 -1.35 10.88 -14.88
N ALA A 220 -1.01 9.74 -15.46
CA ALA A 220 -1.68 9.21 -16.64
C ALA A 220 -3.15 8.91 -16.33
N ARG A 221 -4.07 9.24 -17.25
CA ARG A 221 -5.45 8.76 -17.21
C ARG A 221 -5.53 7.47 -18.02
N ILE A 222 -5.54 6.34 -17.33
CA ILE A 222 -5.53 5.01 -17.97
C ILE A 222 -6.95 4.46 -17.95
N VAL A 223 -7.44 4.04 -19.11
CA VAL A 223 -8.80 3.54 -19.29
C VAL A 223 -8.73 2.13 -19.90
N SER A 224 -9.42 1.18 -19.28
CA SER A 224 -9.55 -0.20 -19.78
C SER A 224 -10.42 -0.24 -21.05
N GLY A 225 -10.46 -1.41 -21.71
CA GLY A 225 -11.28 -1.60 -22.92
C GLY A 225 -12.80 -1.50 -22.67
N ASP A 226 -13.26 -1.71 -21.44
CA ASP A 226 -14.65 -1.58 -21.01
C ASP A 226 -14.97 -0.21 -20.37
N GLY A 227 -14.01 0.72 -20.35
CA GLY A 227 -14.22 2.10 -19.92
C GLY A 227 -13.94 2.40 -18.44
N GLU A 228 -13.44 1.44 -17.68
CA GLU A 228 -12.99 1.64 -16.29
C GLU A 228 -11.76 2.56 -16.24
N ILE A 229 -11.76 3.56 -15.36
CA ILE A 229 -10.58 4.38 -15.07
C ILE A 229 -9.71 3.62 -14.06
N LEU A 230 -8.50 3.28 -14.48
CA LEU A 230 -7.58 2.45 -13.70
C LEU A 230 -6.57 3.30 -12.89
N ASP A 231 -6.05 2.72 -11.82
CA ASP A 231 -5.07 3.37 -10.95
C ASP A 231 -3.77 3.71 -11.71
N SER A 232 -3.35 4.97 -11.60
CA SER A 232 -2.08 5.46 -12.16
C SER A 232 -0.87 5.20 -11.27
N LYS A 233 -1.07 4.58 -10.10
CA LYS A 233 -0.02 4.23 -9.14
C LYS A 233 -0.15 2.77 -8.75
N LEU A 234 0.87 1.96 -9.05
CA LEU A 234 0.85 0.53 -8.77
C LEU A 234 2.22 0.05 -8.30
N ASN A 235 2.26 -0.84 -7.32
CA ASN A 235 3.45 -1.65 -7.10
C ASN A 235 3.60 -2.65 -8.26
N ASP A 236 4.84 -2.97 -8.64
CA ASP A 236 5.09 -4.20 -9.38
C ASP A 236 5.04 -5.41 -8.42
N LEU A 237 5.55 -6.56 -8.85
CA LEU A 237 5.66 -7.74 -8.01
C LEU A 237 6.41 -7.40 -6.70
N THR A 238 5.94 -7.99 -5.62
CA THR A 238 6.53 -7.83 -4.29
C THR A 238 7.57 -8.92 -4.10
N LEU A 239 8.85 -8.54 -4.01
CA LEU A 239 9.96 -9.46 -3.76
C LEU A 239 10.02 -9.85 -2.28
N ASN A 240 9.90 -8.86 -1.39
CA ASN A 240 9.87 -9.05 0.05
C ASN A 240 8.65 -8.34 0.67
N PRO A 241 8.07 -8.83 1.78
CA PRO A 241 6.97 -8.16 2.48
C PRO A 241 7.34 -6.70 2.79
N LEU A 242 6.45 -5.76 2.44
CA LEU A 242 6.78 -4.33 2.41
C LEU A 242 6.77 -3.63 3.78
N GLY A 243 6.34 -4.31 4.85
CA GLY A 243 6.30 -3.72 6.20
C GLY A 243 7.67 -3.24 6.65
N GLY A 244 7.74 -2.07 7.28
CA GLY A 244 9.00 -1.46 7.71
C GLY A 244 9.67 -0.56 6.67
N GLY A 245 9.36 -0.72 5.39
CA GLY A 245 10.12 -0.04 4.33
C GLY A 245 9.67 1.37 3.97
N ALA A 246 10.44 2.00 3.08
CA ALA A 246 10.15 3.29 2.49
C ALA A 246 10.88 3.47 1.14
N VAL A 247 10.43 4.44 0.34
CA VAL A 247 11.24 5.02 -0.72
C VAL A 247 12.07 6.16 -0.13
N ARG A 248 13.40 6.04 -0.21
CA ARG A 248 14.35 6.91 0.47
C ARG A 248 14.79 8.07 -0.45
N LEU A 249 14.00 9.15 -0.53
CA LEU A 249 14.26 10.21 -1.52
C LEU A 249 15.55 11.00 -1.24
N MET A 250 15.89 11.19 0.03
CA MET A 250 16.99 12.04 0.48
C MET A 250 17.75 11.36 1.63
N GLU A 251 19.01 11.72 1.81
CA GLU A 251 19.79 11.24 2.97
C GLU A 251 19.36 11.96 4.25
N PRO A 252 19.35 11.28 5.42
CA PRO A 252 19.14 11.93 6.70
C PRO A 252 20.20 13.02 6.94
N VAL A 253 19.77 14.15 7.53
CA VAL A 253 20.67 15.26 7.88
C VAL A 253 20.55 15.52 9.37
N ASN A 254 21.68 15.63 10.07
CA ASN A 254 21.74 15.82 11.53
C ASN A 254 20.99 14.73 12.34
N GLY A 255 20.79 13.55 11.77
CA GLY A 255 20.03 12.46 12.38
C GLY A 255 18.51 12.67 12.34
N GLU A 256 18.02 13.54 11.46
CA GLU A 256 16.60 13.78 11.23
C GLU A 256 16.15 13.19 9.90
N ILE A 257 14.95 12.60 9.90
CA ILE A 257 14.26 12.18 8.69
C ILE A 257 12.76 12.44 8.83
N GLY A 258 12.12 12.84 7.74
CA GLY A 258 10.68 12.90 7.63
C GLY A 258 10.11 11.73 6.82
N VAL A 259 8.92 11.27 7.18
CA VAL A 259 8.18 10.21 6.48
C VAL A 259 6.77 10.68 6.15
N ALA A 260 6.31 10.38 4.94
CA ALA A 260 4.96 10.67 4.46
C ALA A 260 4.34 9.45 3.76
N GLU A 261 3.07 9.55 3.36
CA GLU A 261 2.42 8.49 2.57
C GLU A 261 2.86 8.49 1.11
N GLY A 262 2.77 9.65 0.45
CA GLY A 262 2.96 9.81 -0.99
C GLY A 262 4.22 10.58 -1.39
N LEU A 263 4.63 10.39 -2.65
CA LEU A 263 5.78 11.07 -3.25
C LEU A 263 5.60 12.60 -3.26
N GLU A 264 4.44 13.08 -3.68
CA GLU A 264 4.17 14.52 -3.78
C GLU A 264 4.08 15.15 -2.39
N SER A 265 3.34 14.52 -1.47
CA SER A 265 3.23 14.97 -0.07
C SER A 265 4.60 15.04 0.61
N ALA A 266 5.49 14.08 0.33
CA ALA A 266 6.86 14.10 0.83
C ALA A 266 7.62 15.34 0.33
N TYR A 267 7.62 15.61 -0.97
CA TYR A 267 8.28 16.82 -1.48
C TYR A 267 7.62 18.12 -1.01
N GLY A 268 6.28 18.17 -0.88
CA GLY A 268 5.59 19.31 -0.27
C GLY A 268 6.01 19.55 1.18
N ALA A 269 6.11 18.49 1.98
CA ALA A 269 6.58 18.53 3.35
C ALA A 269 8.05 18.99 3.46
N TYR A 270 8.91 18.52 2.54
CA TYR A 270 10.30 19.01 2.43
C TYR A 270 10.32 20.52 2.19
N MET A 271 9.53 21.02 1.24
CA MET A 271 9.49 22.45 0.93
C MET A 271 8.95 23.31 2.09
N GLU A 272 8.04 22.76 2.91
CA GLU A 272 7.52 23.45 4.10
C GLU A 272 8.51 23.47 5.27
N SER A 273 9.26 22.38 5.48
CA SER A 273 10.02 22.15 6.72
C SER A 273 11.53 22.15 6.57
N GLY A 274 12.05 21.90 5.37
CA GLY A 274 13.48 21.66 5.10
C GLY A 274 14.00 20.30 5.58
N VAL A 275 13.18 19.46 6.21
CA VAL A 275 13.59 18.14 6.74
C VAL A 275 13.69 17.13 5.59
N PRO A 276 14.78 16.37 5.43
CA PRO A 276 14.91 15.36 4.38
C PRO A 276 13.78 14.31 4.44
N MET A 277 13.22 13.92 3.29
CA MET A 277 11.96 13.18 3.26
C MET A 277 12.04 11.81 2.60
N TRP A 278 11.35 10.83 3.18
CA TRP A 278 11.02 9.53 2.60
C TRP A 278 9.49 9.35 2.51
N TYR A 279 9.03 8.34 1.78
CA TYR A 279 7.59 8.01 1.77
C TYR A 279 7.30 6.51 1.74
N CYS A 280 6.17 6.12 2.33
CA CYS A 280 5.82 4.72 2.62
C CYS A 280 4.76 4.13 1.67
N LEU A 281 4.41 4.82 0.58
CA LEU A 281 3.40 4.45 -0.43
C LEU A 281 1.93 4.61 0.00
N ASN A 282 1.60 4.29 1.26
CA ASN A 282 0.25 4.43 1.82
C ASN A 282 0.29 4.40 3.36
N ILE A 283 -0.81 4.83 3.99
CA ILE A 283 -0.96 4.86 5.45
C ILE A 283 -0.76 3.49 6.15
N GLY A 284 -1.10 2.39 5.48
CA GLY A 284 -0.93 1.05 6.04
C GLY A 284 0.54 0.67 6.22
N LEU A 285 1.38 1.03 5.25
CA LEU A 285 2.83 0.85 5.32
C LEU A 285 3.51 1.94 6.16
N LEU A 286 2.98 3.17 6.17
CA LEU A 286 3.47 4.24 7.05
C LEU A 286 3.39 3.80 8.52
N ARG A 287 2.26 3.24 8.98
CA ARG A 287 2.13 2.66 10.35
C ARG A 287 3.24 1.67 10.71
N GLN A 288 3.68 0.91 9.71
CA GLN A 288 4.66 -0.16 9.86
C GLN A 288 6.11 0.32 9.70
N PHE A 289 6.36 1.59 9.36
CA PHE A 289 7.70 2.11 9.06
C PHE A 289 8.71 1.84 10.19
N VAL A 290 9.87 1.28 9.86
CA VAL A 290 10.93 1.02 10.83
C VAL A 290 12.12 1.89 10.47
N VAL A 291 12.65 2.61 11.46
CA VAL A 291 13.85 3.41 11.29
C VAL A 291 15.04 2.47 11.01
N PRO A 292 15.73 2.59 9.87
CA PRO A 292 16.88 1.75 9.57
C PRO A 292 18.02 1.98 10.57
N GLU A 293 18.65 0.89 11.00
CA GLU A 293 19.88 0.95 11.78
C GLU A 293 21.05 1.48 10.95
N GLY A 294 22.06 2.04 11.60
CA GLY A 294 23.30 2.48 10.96
C GLY A 294 23.24 3.82 10.22
N LEU A 295 22.08 4.48 10.14
CA LEU A 295 21.91 5.79 9.49
C LEU A 295 21.97 6.99 10.45
N GLY A 296 22.20 6.75 11.75
CA GLY A 296 22.30 7.82 12.76
C GLY A 296 21.01 8.60 13.00
N ILE A 297 19.86 8.06 12.57
CA ILE A 297 18.54 8.69 12.74
C ILE A 297 18.15 8.61 14.22
N ARG A 298 17.77 9.76 14.78
CA ARG A 298 17.33 9.96 16.17
C ARG A 298 16.03 10.76 16.27
N VAL A 299 15.72 11.56 15.24
CA VAL A 299 14.47 12.33 15.14
C VAL A 299 13.68 11.90 13.91
N VAL A 300 12.40 11.62 14.10
CA VAL A 300 11.46 11.26 13.02
C VAL A 300 10.31 12.26 12.96
N HIS A 301 10.12 12.85 11.79
CA HIS A 301 8.99 13.74 11.50
C HIS A 301 7.95 12.97 10.68
N ILE A 302 6.75 12.79 11.21
CA ILE A 302 5.67 12.05 10.55
C ILE A 302 4.71 13.07 9.94
N PHE A 303 4.71 13.18 8.63
CA PHE A 303 3.84 14.06 7.86
C PHE A 303 2.64 13.27 7.37
N VAL A 304 1.48 13.51 7.98
CA VAL A 304 0.22 12.80 7.68
C VAL A 304 -0.67 13.63 6.77
N ASP A 305 -1.42 12.96 5.91
CA ASP A 305 -2.51 13.58 5.17
C ASP A 305 -3.65 13.94 6.15
N PHE A 306 -4.26 15.12 5.98
CA PHE A 306 -5.33 15.57 6.89
C PHE A 306 -6.70 15.20 6.35
N ASP A 307 -6.92 13.90 6.14
CA ASP A 307 -8.14 13.36 5.52
C ASP A 307 -9.43 13.82 6.22
N ASP A 308 -10.52 13.71 5.48
CA ASP A 308 -11.85 13.73 6.04
C ASP A 308 -12.04 12.65 7.11
N ILE A 309 -12.94 12.95 8.04
CA ILE A 309 -13.28 12.02 9.09
C ILE A 309 -14.05 10.85 8.48
N ASN A 310 -13.52 9.65 8.64
CA ASN A 310 -14.24 8.44 8.26
C ASN A 310 -15.49 8.29 9.15
N PRO A 311 -16.71 8.32 8.59
CA PRO A 311 -17.94 8.30 9.40
C PRO A 311 -18.09 7.04 10.26
N LYS A 312 -17.41 5.94 9.92
CA LYS A 312 -17.51 4.67 10.65
C LYS A 312 -16.56 4.60 11.85
N THR A 313 -15.40 5.23 11.77
CA THR A 313 -14.39 5.20 12.84
C THR A 313 -14.36 6.49 13.64
N GLY A 314 -14.95 7.58 13.13
CA GLY A 314 -14.90 8.90 13.76
C GLY A 314 -13.50 9.54 13.70
N GLN A 315 -12.60 9.03 12.86
CA GLN A 315 -11.20 9.44 12.80
C GLN A 315 -10.77 9.78 11.37
N SER A 316 -9.81 10.70 11.25
CA SER A 316 -9.02 10.91 10.03
C SER A 316 -7.99 9.78 9.93
N VAL A 317 -7.97 9.05 8.81
CA VAL A 317 -7.21 7.80 8.67
C VAL A 317 -5.71 8.06 8.68
N GLY A 318 -5.24 9.07 7.94
CA GLY A 318 -3.86 9.53 7.94
C GLY A 318 -3.39 9.94 9.34
N VAL A 319 -4.14 10.83 10.00
CA VAL A 319 -3.79 11.31 11.36
C VAL A 319 -3.73 10.16 12.38
N ALA A 320 -4.73 9.28 12.39
CA ALA A 320 -4.74 8.14 13.30
C ALA A 320 -3.54 7.21 13.08
N GLY A 321 -3.18 6.93 11.82
CA GLY A 321 -2.03 6.08 11.51
C GLY A 321 -0.68 6.71 11.85
N GLY A 322 -0.52 8.02 11.67
CA GLY A 322 0.70 8.70 12.09
C GLY A 322 0.87 8.77 13.61
N LEU A 323 -0.23 8.91 14.37
CA LEU A 323 -0.19 8.85 15.84
C LEU A 323 0.16 7.45 16.36
N GLU A 324 -0.33 6.41 15.69
CA GLU A 324 0.03 5.01 15.96
C GLU A 324 1.54 4.79 15.76
N LEU A 325 2.08 5.22 14.60
CA LEU A 325 3.52 5.17 14.34
C LEU A 325 4.30 5.97 15.39
N ALA A 326 3.85 7.18 15.71
CA ALA A 326 4.53 8.05 16.66
C ALA A 326 4.61 7.44 18.06
N THR A 327 3.53 6.79 18.50
CA THR A 327 3.48 6.11 19.79
C THR A 327 4.52 4.98 19.83
N ARG A 328 4.57 4.16 18.77
CA ARG A 328 5.55 3.07 18.67
C ARG A 328 6.98 3.59 18.64
N LEU A 329 7.31 4.53 17.76
CA LEU A 329 8.68 5.04 17.62
C LEU A 329 9.18 5.75 18.89
N ARG A 330 8.30 6.43 19.64
CA ARG A 330 8.66 7.00 20.95
C ARG A 330 8.99 5.90 21.96
N ALA A 331 8.22 4.81 21.99
CA ALA A 331 8.51 3.66 22.84
C ALA A 331 9.82 2.96 22.44
N GLU A 332 10.21 3.02 21.17
CA GLU A 332 11.49 2.54 20.64
C GLU A 332 12.67 3.52 20.93
N GLY A 333 12.39 4.69 21.52
CA GLY A 333 13.42 5.65 21.96
C GLY A 333 13.71 6.82 21.00
N PHE A 334 12.95 6.96 19.91
CA PHE A 334 13.12 8.08 18.98
C PHE A 334 12.42 9.36 19.47
N THR A 335 12.97 10.52 19.11
CA THR A 335 12.24 11.78 19.20
C THR A 335 11.29 11.88 18.00
N VAL A 336 9.99 12.11 18.24
CA VAL A 336 8.99 12.06 17.17
C VAL A 336 8.06 13.26 17.16
N PHE A 337 7.95 13.90 16.00
CA PHE A 337 7.01 14.99 15.73
C PHE A 337 5.97 14.55 14.70
N VAL A 338 4.70 14.86 14.93
CA VAL A 338 3.62 14.58 13.97
C VAL A 338 3.12 15.90 13.40
N HIS A 339 3.14 16.01 12.08
CA HIS A 339 2.76 17.19 11.32
C HIS A 339 1.57 16.85 10.44
N ARG A 340 0.60 17.75 10.37
CA ARG A 340 -0.53 17.66 9.44
C ARG A 340 -0.73 18.99 8.72
N PRO A 341 -1.34 18.99 7.53
CA PRO A 341 -1.78 20.20 6.88
C PRO A 341 -2.75 21.04 7.74
N ARG A 342 -2.81 22.33 7.46
CA ARG A 342 -3.72 23.28 8.13
C ARG A 342 -5.19 23.05 7.77
N VAL A 343 -5.46 22.69 6.52
CA VAL A 343 -6.80 22.51 5.96
C VAL A 343 -7.15 21.03 5.93
N ARG A 344 -8.39 20.68 6.31
CA ARG A 344 -8.88 19.30 6.23
C ARG A 344 -9.18 18.93 4.77
N GLY A 345 -8.97 17.67 4.43
CA GLY A 345 -9.15 17.14 3.08
C GLY A 345 -7.95 17.38 2.17
N THR A 346 -6.81 17.81 2.72
CA THR A 346 -5.60 18.14 1.94
C THR A 346 -4.38 17.38 2.44
N ASP A 347 -3.38 17.28 1.57
CA ASP A 347 -2.03 16.82 1.90
C ASP A 347 -1.01 17.98 1.97
N PHE A 348 0.28 17.66 2.14
CA PHE A 348 1.35 18.68 2.17
C PHE A 348 1.70 19.25 0.78
N ALA A 349 1.41 18.54 -0.31
CA ALA A 349 1.57 19.08 -1.66
C ALA A 349 0.52 20.16 -1.93
N ASP A 350 -0.73 19.92 -1.53
CA ASP A 350 -1.82 20.89 -1.62
C ASP A 350 -1.52 22.14 -0.77
N GLN A 351 -1.07 21.96 0.48
CA GLN A 351 -0.70 23.08 1.34
C GLN A 351 0.42 23.91 0.73
N TRP A 352 1.46 23.26 0.20
CA TRP A 352 2.57 23.96 -0.45
C TRP A 352 2.12 24.71 -1.70
N CYS A 353 1.25 24.11 -2.52
CA CYS A 353 0.66 24.76 -3.68
C CYS A 353 -0.13 26.02 -3.28
N ALA A 354 -0.99 25.91 -2.27
CA ALA A 354 -1.76 27.05 -1.77
C ALA A 354 -0.87 28.17 -1.21
N ARG A 355 0.20 27.81 -0.49
CA ARG A 355 1.18 28.77 0.03
C ARG A 355 1.96 29.46 -1.09
N SER A 356 2.36 28.70 -2.11
CA SER A 356 3.10 29.22 -3.27
C SER A 356 2.25 30.19 -4.10
N ALA A 357 0.97 29.88 -4.30
CA ALA A 357 0.03 30.78 -4.97
C ALA A 357 -0.18 32.11 -4.22
N ASN A 358 -0.06 32.10 -2.89
CA ASN A 358 -0.23 33.28 -2.04
C ASN A 358 1.06 34.09 -1.82
N ARG A 359 2.23 33.61 -2.29
CA ARG A 359 3.47 34.40 -2.28
C ARG A 359 3.38 35.44 -3.40
N VAL A 360 2.93 36.64 -3.07
CA VAL A 360 3.11 37.82 -3.92
C VAL A 360 4.62 37.97 -4.17
N ALA A 361 5.03 37.99 -5.44
CA ALA A 361 6.41 38.31 -5.79
C ALA A 361 6.78 39.64 -5.12
N PRO A 362 7.91 39.75 -4.39
CA PRO A 362 8.33 41.04 -3.87
C PRO A 362 8.38 42.01 -5.04
N ALA A 363 7.61 43.10 -4.95
CA ALA A 363 7.64 44.16 -5.95
C ALA A 363 9.11 44.51 -6.18
N ALA A 364 9.56 44.43 -7.43
CA ALA A 364 10.91 44.83 -7.79
C ALA A 364 11.11 46.25 -7.25
N SER A 365 11.94 46.38 -6.21
CA SER A 365 12.35 47.69 -5.74
C SER A 365 13.18 48.29 -6.85
N THR A 366 12.57 49.19 -7.62
CA THR A 366 13.27 50.04 -8.58
C THR A 366 14.24 50.90 -7.80
N SER A 367 15.44 50.40 -7.59
CA SER A 367 16.55 51.16 -7.04
C SER A 367 17.01 52.14 -8.11
N MET A 368 16.35 53.29 -8.19
CA MET A 368 16.94 54.48 -8.82
C MET A 368 18.06 54.98 -7.90
N TYR A 369 19.26 54.42 -8.06
CA TYR A 369 20.45 55.08 -7.56
C TYR A 369 20.67 56.37 -8.37
N HIS A 370 20.58 57.50 -7.68
CA HIS A 370 21.05 58.79 -8.13
C HIS A 370 22.54 58.72 -8.52
N ALA A 371 22.85 58.94 -9.78
CA ALA A 371 24.16 59.39 -10.20
C ALA A 371 24.23 60.93 -10.00
N ARG A 372 24.73 61.36 -8.84
CA ARG A 372 25.39 62.66 -8.72
C ARG A 372 26.89 62.40 -8.76
N SER A 373 27.52 62.69 -9.89
CA SER A 373 28.97 62.87 -9.98
C SER A 373 29.24 64.31 -10.37
N GLU A 374 29.94 64.98 -9.48
CA GLU A 374 30.41 66.35 -9.53
C GLU A 374 31.26 66.60 -10.78
N LEU A 375 30.97 67.68 -11.51
CA LEU A 375 31.85 68.25 -12.50
C LEU A 375 32.70 69.34 -11.82
N VAL A 376 33.98 69.03 -11.74
CA VAL A 376 35.06 69.90 -11.28
C VAL A 376 35.23 71.08 -12.24
N ALA A 377 35.47 72.24 -11.63
CA ALA A 377 35.98 73.52 -12.13
C ALA A 377 36.60 73.57 -13.55
N ALA A 378 36.08 74.50 -14.37
CA ALA A 378 36.86 75.34 -15.28
C ALA A 378 35.97 76.47 -15.87
N ALA A 379 36.01 77.66 -15.25
CA ALA A 379 35.92 79.00 -15.87
C ALA A 379 35.78 80.06 -14.77
#